data_AF-A0A520IRD4-F1
#
_entry.id   AF-A0A520IRD4-F1
#
_cell.length_a   1.000
_cell.length_b   1.000
_cell.length_c   1.000
_cell.angle_alpha   90.00
_cell.angle_beta   90.00
_cell.angle_gamma   90.00
#
_symmetry.space_group_name_H-M   'P 1'
#
loop_
_entity.id
_entity.type
_entity.pdbx_description
1 polymer ?
#
loop_
_entity_poly.entity_id
_entity_poly.type
_entity_poly.pdbx_seq_one_letter_code
_entity_poly.pdbx_strand_id
1 'polypeptide(L)'
;VGRGAEQSFCILMSGQKLSKEGKLRLETMVNTTNGFEISEIDLQLRGPGDLAGTQQSGVLDLKLADLVKDQVILQEARNMVKDIFEEDPMLELPKNTLLSAYLRRKNQGISFDKIS
;
A
#
# COMPACT_ATOMS: atom_id res chain seq x y z
N VAL A 1 10.63 -7.66 20.59
CA VAL A 1 9.78 -6.48 20.31
C VAL A 1 10.01 -5.46 21.43
N GLY A 2 10.33 -4.22 21.10
CA GLY A 2 10.59 -3.14 22.07
C GLY A 2 9.77 -1.90 21.74
N ARG A 3 9.28 -1.19 22.77
CA ARG A 3 8.57 0.10 22.65
C ARG A 3 9.29 1.22 23.40
N GLY A 4 10.58 1.05 23.67
CA GLY A 4 11.43 1.98 24.44
C GLY A 4 12.87 1.97 23.94
N ALA A 5 13.75 2.72 24.62
CA ALA A 5 15.16 2.87 24.25
C ALA A 5 16.04 1.66 24.61
N GLU A 6 15.52 0.72 25.39
CA GLU A 6 16.25 -0.47 25.82
C GLU A 6 16.39 -1.49 24.70
N GLN A 7 17.57 -2.13 24.66
CA GLN A 7 17.85 -3.16 23.67
C GLN A 7 16.85 -4.31 23.79
N SER A 8 16.20 -4.62 22.68
CA SER A 8 15.17 -5.66 22.61
C SER A 8 15.53 -6.68 21.56
N PHE A 9 15.19 -7.94 21.82
CA PHE A 9 15.43 -9.05 20.90
C PHE A 9 14.12 -9.58 20.32
N CYS A 10 14.20 -10.17 19.14
CA CYS A 10 13.14 -10.94 18.51
C CYS A 10 13.76 -12.25 18.03
N ILE A 11 13.34 -13.37 18.62
CA ILE A 11 13.85 -14.70 18.26
C ILE A 11 12.77 -15.39 17.45
N LEU A 12 13.10 -15.71 16.20
CA LEU A 12 12.21 -16.45 15.30
C LEU A 12 12.57 -17.94 15.36
N MET A 13 11.60 -18.78 15.73
CA MET A 13 11.78 -20.23 15.80
C MET A 13 10.91 -20.91 14.76
N SER A 14 11.45 -21.93 14.10
CA SER A 14 10.75 -22.66 13.05
C SER A 14 10.96 -24.17 13.18
N GLY A 15 9.98 -24.97 12.77
CA GLY A 15 10.12 -26.43 12.72
C GLY A 15 11.07 -26.90 11.62
N GLN A 16 11.45 -28.18 11.63
CA GLN A 16 12.35 -28.78 10.62
C GLN A 16 11.77 -28.78 9.20
N LYS A 17 10.45 -28.86 9.05
CA LYS A 17 9.78 -28.83 7.75
C LYS A 17 9.17 -27.45 7.52
N LEU A 18 9.88 -26.61 6.78
CA LEU A 18 9.37 -25.32 6.33
C LEU A 18 8.93 -25.40 4.88
N SER A 19 7.76 -24.81 4.58
CA SER A 19 7.40 -24.53 3.19
C SER A 19 8.37 -23.52 2.60
N LYS A 20 8.51 -23.51 1.27
CA LYS A 20 9.34 -22.51 0.56
C LYS A 20 8.90 -21.08 0.92
N GLU A 21 7.59 -20.86 1.00
CA GLU A 21 7.00 -19.59 1.40
C GLU A 21 7.34 -19.22 2.85
N GLY A 22 7.20 -20.17 3.79
CA GLY A 22 7.55 -19.94 5.19
C GLY A 22 9.03 -19.59 5.38
N LYS A 23 9.91 -20.18 4.56
CA LYS A 23 11.34 -19.84 4.54
C LYS A 23 11.56 -18.41 4.06
N LEU A 24 10.92 -18.02 2.95
CA LEU A 24 11.06 -16.66 2.42
C LEU A 24 10.54 -15.60 3.40
N ARG A 25 9.42 -15.87 4.09
CA ARG A 25 8.88 -14.96 5.12
C ARG A 25 9.88 -14.75 6.27
N LEU A 26 10.48 -15.81 6.78
CA LEU A 26 11.46 -15.73 7.85
C LEU A 26 12.74 -15.00 7.41
N GLU A 27 13.26 -15.32 6.22
CA GLU A 27 14.42 -14.63 5.66
C GLU A 27 14.15 -13.13 5.51
N THR A 28 12.96 -12.76 5.03
CA THR A 28 12.55 -11.35 4.89
C THR A 28 12.54 -10.63 6.23
N MET A 29 11.98 -11.24 7.28
CA MET A 29 11.95 -10.67 8.63
C MET A 29 13.33 -10.50 9.28
N VAL A 30 14.34 -11.24 8.83
CA VAL A 30 15.73 -11.15 9.33
C VAL A 30 16.55 -10.15 8.51
N ASN A 31 16.30 -10.07 7.20
CA ASN A 31 17.10 -9.26 6.28
C ASN A 31 16.79 -7.76 6.35
N THR A 32 15.58 -7.37 6.74
CA THR A 32 15.18 -5.95 6.80
C THR A 32 14.30 -5.67 8.01
N THR A 33 14.40 -4.44 8.53
CA THR A 33 13.51 -3.91 9.57
C THR A 33 12.49 -2.92 9.00
N ASN A 34 12.51 -2.69 7.68
CA ASN A 34 11.59 -1.78 7.01
C ASN A 34 10.22 -2.45 6.83
N GLY A 35 9.20 -1.93 7.53
CA GLY A 35 7.84 -2.49 7.49
C GLY A 35 7.21 -2.48 6.09
N PHE A 36 7.60 -1.55 5.21
CA PHE A 36 7.06 -1.47 3.85
C PHE A 36 7.58 -2.61 2.97
N GLU A 37 8.89 -2.88 2.99
CA GLU A 37 9.50 -3.99 2.23
C GLU A 37 8.95 -5.34 2.69
N ILE A 38 8.80 -5.53 4.01
CA ILE A 38 8.19 -6.75 4.57
C ILE A 38 6.76 -6.90 4.06
N SER A 39 5.98 -5.81 4.03
CA SER A 39 4.59 -5.84 3.57
C SER A 39 4.46 -6.11 2.07
N GLU A 40 5.40 -5.64 1.24
CA GLU A 40 5.40 -5.89 -0.20
C GLU A 40 5.68 -7.37 -0.51
N ILE A 41 6.67 -7.96 0.16
CA ILE A 41 6.98 -9.39 0.01
C ILE A 41 5.84 -10.25 0.56
N ASP A 42 5.22 -9.88 1.69
CA ASP A 42 4.05 -10.60 2.23
C ASP A 42 2.86 -10.55 1.26
N LEU A 43 2.62 -9.41 0.62
CA LEU A 43 1.57 -9.26 -0.40
C LEU A 43 1.84 -10.12 -1.64
N GLN A 44 3.10 -10.16 -2.11
CA GLN A 44 3.50 -11.01 -3.24
C GLN A 44 3.32 -12.50 -2.91
N LEU A 45 3.66 -12.91 -1.68
CA LEU A 45 3.55 -14.31 -1.24
C LEU A 45 2.10 -14.76 -1.07
N ARG A 46 1.24 -13.90 -0.52
CA ARG A 46 -0.20 -14.19 -0.35
C ARG A 46 -0.99 -14.09 -1.65
N GLY A 47 -0.48 -13.32 -2.61
CA GLY A 47 -1.17 -12.98 -3.85
C GLY A 47 -2.28 -11.94 -3.63
N PRO A 48 -2.74 -11.29 -4.72
CA PRO A 48 -3.71 -10.19 -4.64
C PRO A 48 -5.10 -10.64 -4.13
N GLY A 49 -5.40 -11.95 -4.18
CA GLY A 49 -6.69 -12.51 -3.79
C GLY A 49 -6.91 -12.65 -2.27
N ASP A 50 -5.86 -12.70 -1.46
CA ASP A 50 -5.98 -12.92 0.00
C ASP A 50 -6.02 -11.62 0.81
N LEU A 51 -5.87 -10.46 0.15
CA LEU A 51 -6.36 -9.18 0.69
C LEU A 51 -7.87 -9.22 0.93
N ALA A 52 -8.60 -10.06 0.18
CA ALA A 52 -10.04 -10.27 0.30
C ALA A 52 -10.41 -11.42 1.26
N GLY A 53 -9.45 -11.99 1.99
CA GLY A 53 -9.65 -13.16 2.85
C GLY A 53 -10.33 -12.89 4.20
N THR A 54 -10.40 -11.63 4.64
CA THR A 54 -11.28 -11.19 5.74
C THR A 54 -11.77 -9.78 5.46
N GLN A 55 -13.06 -9.54 5.66
CA GLN A 55 -13.69 -8.23 5.55
C GLN A 55 -13.00 -7.20 6.48
N GLN A 56 -11.94 -6.53 6.01
CA GLN A 56 -11.52 -5.28 6.60
C GLN A 56 -12.39 -4.17 6.05
N SER A 57 -13.10 -3.52 6.95
CA SER A 57 -14.00 -2.40 6.73
C SER A 57 -13.25 -1.27 6.03
N GLY A 58 -13.45 -1.13 4.72
CA GLY A 58 -12.85 -0.06 3.93
C GLY A 58 -12.44 -0.46 2.51
N VAL A 59 -13.14 -1.43 1.90
CA VAL A 59 -12.90 -1.82 0.50
C VAL A 59 -12.99 -0.59 -0.39
N LEU A 60 -11.84 -0.15 -0.88
CA LEU A 60 -11.77 0.65 -2.08
C LEU A 60 -12.23 -0.27 -3.20
N ASP A 61 -13.38 0.02 -3.80
CA ASP A 61 -13.96 -0.69 -4.94
C ASP A 61 -13.03 -0.54 -6.17
N LEU A 62 -11.87 -1.18 -6.15
CA LEU A 62 -11.02 -1.37 -7.32
C LEU A 62 -11.62 -2.53 -8.11
N LYS A 63 -12.72 -2.26 -8.81
CA LYS A 63 -13.49 -3.26 -9.58
C LYS A 63 -12.69 -3.98 -10.67
N LEU A 64 -11.47 -3.54 -11.00
CA LEU A 64 -10.76 -3.96 -12.22
C LEU A 64 -9.22 -3.98 -12.15
N ALA A 65 -8.58 -3.52 -11.07
CA ALA A 65 -7.11 -3.40 -11.04
C ALA A 65 -6.48 -4.58 -10.27
N ASP A 66 -5.63 -5.34 -10.96
CA ASP A 66 -4.75 -6.31 -10.30
C ASP A 66 -3.56 -5.51 -9.77
N LEU A 67 -3.60 -5.15 -8.48
CA LEU A 67 -2.59 -4.31 -7.81
C LEU A 67 -1.14 -4.77 -8.08
N VAL A 68 -0.94 -6.06 -8.35
CA VAL A 68 0.38 -6.64 -8.63
C VAL A 68 0.79 -6.47 -10.09
N LYS A 69 -0.14 -6.57 -11.04
CA LYS A 69 0.17 -6.39 -12.48
C LYS A 69 0.18 -4.93 -12.90
N ASP A 70 -0.66 -4.12 -12.27
CA ASP A 70 -0.87 -2.72 -12.61
C ASP A 70 0.00 -1.78 -11.76
N GLN A 71 0.95 -2.31 -10.98
CA GLN A 71 1.82 -1.53 -10.08
C GLN A 71 2.52 -0.38 -10.81
N VAL A 72 3.00 -0.62 -12.04
CA VAL A 72 3.64 0.42 -12.87
C VAL A 72 2.64 1.52 -13.23
N ILE A 73 1.43 1.16 -13.66
CA ILE A 73 0.39 2.11 -14.05
C ILE A 73 -0.07 2.92 -12.83
N LEU A 74 -0.21 2.28 -11.68
CA LEU A 74 -0.58 2.93 -10.42
C LEU A 74 0.51 3.89 -9.94
N GLN A 75 1.78 3.52 -10.10
CA GLN A 75 2.90 4.40 -9.76
C GLN A 75 2.95 5.63 -10.67
N GLU A 76 2.77 5.44 -11.98
CA GLU A 76 2.69 6.56 -12.94
C GLU A 76 1.50 7.48 -12.65
N ALA A 77 0.32 6.91 -12.37
CA ALA A 77 -0.84 7.69 -11.98
C ALA A 77 -0.58 8.49 -10.70
N ARG A 78 0.10 7.90 -9.72
CA ARG A 78 0.47 8.58 -8.46
C ARG A 78 1.45 9.72 -8.70
N ASN A 79 2.45 9.52 -9.56
CA ASN A 79 3.41 10.56 -9.92
C ASN A 79 2.70 11.72 -10.62
N MET A 80 1.84 11.43 -11.61
CA MET A 80 1.05 12.44 -12.31
C MET A 80 0.16 13.26 -11.36
N VAL A 81 -0.46 12.61 -10.37
CA VAL A 81 -1.23 13.33 -9.35
C VAL A 81 -0.32 14.26 -8.54
N LYS A 82 0.86 13.82 -8.12
CA LYS A 82 1.79 14.71 -7.40
C LYS A 82 2.16 15.93 -8.25
N ASP A 83 2.54 15.72 -9.50
CA ASP A 83 2.94 16.82 -10.40
C ASP A 83 1.80 17.84 -10.59
N ILE A 84 0.56 17.36 -10.74
CA ILE A 84 -0.63 18.21 -10.84
C ILE A 84 -0.82 19.04 -9.56
N PHE A 85 -0.66 18.43 -8.39
CA PHE A 85 -0.87 19.13 -7.11
C PHE A 85 0.32 20.01 -6.69
N GLU A 86 1.52 19.76 -7.20
CA GLU A 86 2.66 20.68 -7.06
C GLU A 86 2.46 21.94 -7.90
N GLU A 87 1.96 21.80 -9.13
CA GLU A 87 1.72 22.92 -10.04
C GLU A 87 0.42 23.70 -9.70
N ASP A 88 -0.62 22.98 -9.28
CA ASP A 88 -1.96 23.53 -9.04
C ASP A 88 -2.62 22.87 -7.82
N PRO A 89 -2.19 23.25 -6.60
CA PRO A 89 -2.68 22.66 -5.35
C PRO A 89 -4.20 22.78 -5.16
N MET A 90 -4.81 23.82 -5.74
CA MET A 90 -6.25 24.12 -5.61
C MET A 90 -7.08 23.66 -6.82
N LEU A 91 -6.44 23.07 -7.84
CA LEU A 91 -7.09 22.63 -9.08
C LEU A 91 -7.88 23.77 -9.77
N GLU A 92 -7.29 24.96 -9.83
CA GLU A 92 -7.87 26.18 -10.42
C GLU A 92 -7.47 26.41 -11.87
N LEU A 93 -6.42 25.75 -12.36
CA LEU A 93 -5.98 25.89 -13.74
C LEU A 93 -7.05 25.37 -14.71
N PRO A 94 -7.25 26.03 -15.87
CA PRO A 94 -8.24 25.60 -16.86
C PRO A 94 -8.10 24.14 -17.29
N LYS A 95 -6.84 23.65 -17.37
CA LYS A 95 -6.52 22.25 -17.72
C LYS A 95 -7.04 21.22 -16.69
N ASN A 96 -7.22 21.62 -15.42
CA ASN A 96 -7.63 20.76 -14.32
C ASN A 96 -9.12 20.86 -13.98
N THR A 97 -9.89 21.69 -14.70
CA THR A 97 -11.31 21.94 -14.43
C THR A 97 -12.15 20.66 -14.38
N LEU A 98 -11.91 19.71 -15.30
CA LEU A 98 -12.63 18.43 -15.33
C LEU A 98 -12.32 17.55 -14.12
N LEU A 99 -11.04 17.52 -13.70
CA LEU A 99 -10.61 16.79 -12.50
C LEU A 99 -11.23 17.40 -11.24
N SER A 100 -11.20 18.74 -11.13
CA SER A 100 -11.83 19.48 -10.03
C SER A 100 -13.33 19.20 -9.95
N ALA A 101 -14.05 19.25 -11.07
CA ALA A 101 -15.47 18.94 -11.14
C ALA A 101 -15.78 17.48 -10.75
N TYR A 102 -14.96 16.53 -11.21
CA TYR A 102 -15.09 15.11 -10.86
C TYR A 102 -14.87 14.87 -9.36
N LEU A 103 -13.81 15.44 -8.78
CA LEU A 103 -13.49 15.28 -7.36
C LEU A 103 -14.54 15.94 -6.46
N ARG A 104 -15.04 17.13 -6.82
CA ARG A 104 -16.17 17.78 -6.11
C ARG A 104 -17.42 16.90 -6.09
N ARG A 105 -17.69 16.18 -7.19
CA ARG A 105 -18.82 15.23 -7.27
C ARG A 105 -18.61 13.96 -6.43
N LYS A 106 -17.35 13.53 -6.25
CA LYS A 106 -16.99 12.29 -5.51
C LYS A 106 -16.76 12.53 -4.01
N ASN A 107 -16.50 13.75 -3.57
CA ASN A 107 -16.20 14.15 -2.18
C ASN A 107 -17.32 13.95 -1.14
N GLN A 108 -18.39 13.22 -1.45
CA GLN A 108 -19.32 12.75 -0.41
C GLN A 108 -18.80 11.53 0.37
N GLY A 109 -17.60 11.00 0.11
CA GLY A 109 -17.13 9.78 0.80
C GLY A 109 -15.62 9.56 0.97
N ILE A 110 -14.72 10.48 0.60
CA ILE A 110 -13.27 10.28 0.80
C ILE A 110 -12.69 11.54 1.44
N SER A 111 -12.39 11.48 2.74
CA SER A 111 -11.56 12.48 3.43
C SER A 111 -10.11 12.21 3.10
N PHE A 112 -9.43 13.23 2.55
CA PHE A 112 -8.04 13.20 2.13
C PHE A 112 -7.05 13.37 3.30
N ASP A 113 -7.54 13.50 4.54
CA ASP A 113 -6.72 13.60 5.75
C ASP A 113 -5.94 12.31 6.08
N LYS A 114 -6.17 11.22 5.33
CA LYS A 114 -5.53 9.91 5.54
C LYS A 114 -4.35 9.59 4.62
N ILE A 115 -3.87 10.58 3.85
CA ILE A 115 -2.74 10.40 2.91
C ILE A 115 -1.46 11.14 3.39
N SER A 116 -1.47 11.74 4.58
CA SER A 116 -0.24 12.19 5.28
C SER A 116 0.26 11.15 6.28
#